data_AF-A0A7L0A1C2-F1
#
_entry.id   AF-A0A7L0A1C2-F1
#
_cell.length_a   1.000
_cell.length_b   1.000
_cell.length_c   1.000
_cell.angle_alpha   90.00
_cell.angle_beta   90.00
_cell.angle_gamma   90.00
#
_symmetry.space_group_name_H-M   'P 1'
#
loop_
_entity.id
_entity.type
_entity.pdbx_description
1 polymer ?
#
loop_
_entity_poly.entity_id
_entity_poly.type
_entity_poly.pdbx_seq_one_letter_code
_entity_poly.pdbx_strand_id
1 'polypeptide(L)' 'PQVRWLAPGPLRVLPGHFGVPRGERDRLRPPPGLPPPCARLVLRDLSLTWALFGGRDFGPGPA' A
#
# COMPACT_ATOMS: atom_id res chain seq x y z
N PRO A 1 -18.02 17.26 -4.87
CA PRO A 1 -17.54 15.84 -4.81
C PRO A 1 -17.61 15.25 -6.23
N GLN A 2 -16.55 14.60 -6.71
CA GLN A 2 -16.50 14.05 -8.07
C GLN A 2 -16.08 12.58 -8.01
N VAL A 3 -16.88 11.69 -8.61
CA VAL A 3 -16.63 10.23 -8.62
C VAL A 3 -16.24 9.83 -10.03
N ARG A 4 -15.12 9.11 -10.16
CA ARG A 4 -14.70 8.51 -11.44
C ARG A 4 -15.08 7.04 -11.45
N TRP A 5 -16.00 6.69 -12.34
CA TRP A 5 -16.45 5.32 -12.55
C TRP A 5 -15.52 4.61 -13.54
N LEU A 6 -14.97 3.45 -13.17
CA LEU A 6 -13.96 2.73 -13.97
C LEU A 6 -14.47 1.43 -14.59
N ALA A 7 -15.70 1.02 -14.29
CA ALA A 7 -16.28 -0.23 -14.77
C ALA A 7 -17.41 0.04 -15.79
N PRO A 8 -17.57 -0.79 -16.84
CA PRO A 8 -18.77 -0.72 -17.67
C PRO A 8 -19.97 -1.25 -16.89
N GLY A 9 -21.05 -0.46 -16.82
CA GLY A 9 -22.31 -0.88 -16.20
C GLY A 9 -22.33 -0.82 -14.67
N PRO A 10 -23.40 -1.34 -14.03
CA PRO A 10 -23.59 -1.27 -12.59
C PRO A 10 -22.64 -2.22 -11.84
N LEU A 11 -22.11 -1.75 -10.71
CA LEU A 11 -21.27 -2.58 -9.85
C LEU A 11 -22.17 -3.52 -9.02
N ARG A 12 -22.06 -4.83 -9.26
CA ARG A 12 -22.80 -5.82 -8.50
C ARG A 12 -22.12 -6.06 -7.16
N VAL A 13 -22.75 -5.58 -6.08
CA VAL A 13 -22.29 -5.85 -4.72
C VAL A 13 -22.68 -7.28 -4.35
N LEU A 14 -21.70 -8.12 -4.07
CA LEU A 14 -21.92 -9.50 -3.63
C LEU A 14 -21.72 -9.60 -2.11
N PRO A 15 -22.73 -10.03 -1.33
CA PRO A 15 -22.56 -10.26 0.11
C PRO A 15 -21.41 -11.24 0.36
N GLY A 16 -20.46 -10.88 1.23
CA GLY A 16 -19.33 -11.73 1.57
C GLY A 16 -18.36 -12.03 0.41
N HIS A 17 -18.30 -11.17 -0.64
CA HIS A 17 -17.39 -11.35 -1.77
C HIS A 17 -15.93 -11.53 -1.35
N PHE A 18 -15.51 -10.73 -0.36
CA PHE A 18 -14.24 -10.90 0.32
C PHE A 18 -14.49 -11.57 1.66
N GLY A 19 -13.73 -12.61 1.95
CA GLY A 19 -13.73 -13.20 3.28
C GLY A 19 -13.28 -12.18 4.33
N VAL A 20 -13.83 -12.28 5.54
CA VAL A 20 -13.34 -11.48 6.68
C VAL A 20 -11.84 -11.72 6.79
N PRO A 21 -10.99 -10.66 6.76
CA PRO A 21 -9.57 -10.82 7.02
C PRO A 21 -9.40 -11.57 8.33
N ARG A 22 -8.76 -12.75 8.29
CA ARG A 22 -8.54 -13.59 9.48
C ARG A 22 -7.59 -12.85 10.41
N GLY A 23 -8.15 -12.08 11.34
CA GLY A 23 -7.45 -11.36 12.40
C GLY A 23 -6.43 -10.33 11.90
N GLU A 24 -5.82 -9.66 12.87
CA GLU A 24 -4.62 -8.87 12.63
C GLU A 24 -3.50 -9.82 12.18
N ARG A 25 -3.07 -9.68 10.92
CA ARG A 25 -1.83 -10.31 10.48
C ARG A 25 -0.70 -9.43 10.99
N ASP A 26 0.18 -10.01 11.80
CA ASP A 26 1.48 -9.40 12.09
C ASP A 26 2.16 -9.05 10.75
N ARG A 27 2.17 -7.74 10.43
CA ARG A 27 2.69 -7.22 9.16
C ARG A 27 4.20 -7.42 9.04
N LEU A 28 4.89 -7.67 10.15
CA LEU A 28 6.31 -7.94 10.21
C LEU A 28 6.60 -9.45 10.16
N ARG A 29 5.58 -10.30 10.25
CA ARG A 29 5.77 -11.75 10.17
C ARG A 29 6.22 -12.13 8.76
N PRO A 30 7.37 -12.81 8.62
CA PRO A 30 7.83 -13.28 7.33
C PRO A 30 6.86 -14.34 6.76
N PRO A 31 6.69 -14.38 5.42
CA PRO A 31 6.01 -15.48 4.75
C PRO A 31 6.53 -16.87 5.19
N PRO A 32 5.66 -17.89 5.22
CA PRO A 32 6.08 -19.25 5.53
C PRO A 32 7.08 -19.76 4.49
N GLY A 33 8.11 -20.48 4.94
CA GLY A 33 9.14 -21.04 4.06
C GLY A 33 10.31 -20.10 3.75
N LEU A 34 10.36 -18.89 4.35
CA LEU A 34 11.56 -18.07 4.28
C LEU A 34 12.73 -18.77 4.99
N PRO A 35 13.94 -18.79 4.40
CA PRO A 35 15.11 -19.27 5.10
C PRO A 35 15.43 -18.37 6.30
N PRO A 36 16.14 -18.89 7.32
CA PRO A 36 16.63 -18.07 8.41
C PRO A 36 17.59 -16.98 7.86
N PRO A 37 17.54 -15.76 8.42
CA PRO A 37 18.41 -14.67 7.97
C PRO A 37 19.88 -15.00 8.27
N CYS A 38 20.77 -14.78 7.30
CA CYS A 38 22.22 -15.00 7.46
C CYS A 38 22.86 -13.99 8.42
N ALA A 39 22.31 -12.77 8.52
CA ALA A 39 22.78 -11.71 9.40
C ALA A 39 21.61 -10.85 9.88
N ARG A 40 21.77 -10.22 11.05
CA ARG A 40 20.83 -9.24 11.61
C ARG A 40 21.54 -7.90 11.73
N LEU A 41 21.06 -6.92 10.98
CA LEU A 41 21.56 -5.54 11.03
C LEU A 41 20.61 -4.68 11.86
N VAL A 42 21.17 -3.78 12.67
CA VAL A 42 20.41 -2.81 13.45
C VAL A 42 20.87 -1.42 13.03
N LEU A 43 19.94 -0.62 12.50
CA LEU A 43 20.16 0.79 12.22
C LEU A 43 19.99 1.56 13.53
N ARG A 44 21.05 2.24 13.99
CA ARG A 44 21.00 2.98 15.26
C ARG A 44 20.42 4.36 15.06
N ASP A 45 20.95 5.10 14.08
CA ASP A 45 20.55 6.46 13.78
C ASP A 45 20.30 6.63 12.28
N LEU A 46 19.18 7.28 11.94
CA LEU A 46 18.82 7.66 10.58
C LEU A 46 18.35 9.11 10.58
N SER A 47 19.02 9.96 9.81
CA SER A 47 18.58 11.33 9.57
C SER A 47 18.09 11.43 8.13
N LEU A 48 16.81 11.76 7.96
CA LEU A 48 16.18 11.94 6.65
C LEU A 48 15.57 13.33 6.58
N THR A 49 15.93 14.10 5.56
CA THR A 49 15.29 15.38 5.26
C THR A 49 14.41 15.19 4.04
N TRP A 50 13.10 15.10 4.26
CA TRP A 50 12.13 15.05 3.17
C TRP A 50 11.62 16.45 2.89
N ALA A 51 12.18 17.11 1.86
CA ALA A 51 11.63 18.34 1.34
C ALA A 51 10.46 18.00 0.40
N LEU A 52 9.24 18.02 0.94
CA LEU A 52 8.02 17.95 0.15
C LEU A 52 7.78 19.33 -0.49
N PHE A 53 8.40 19.55 -1.64
CA PHE A 53 8.00 20.66 -2.49
C PHE A 53 6.62 20.29 -3.05
N GLY A 54 5.59 21.11 -2.77
CA GLY A 54 4.21 20.90 -3.22
C GLY A 54 4.09 21.01 -4.74
N GLY A 55 4.73 20.09 -5.47
CA GLY A 55 4.70 19.97 -6.91
C GLY A 55 3.34 19.46 -7.39
N ARG A 56 3.01 19.78 -8.64
CA ARG A 56 1.88 19.21 -9.40
C ARG A 56 2.28 17.84 -9.97
N ASP A 57 2.71 16.92 -9.12
CA ASP A 57 3.15 15.58 -9.57
C ASP A 57 2.03 14.79 -10.28
N PHE A 58 0.78 15.25 -10.14
CA PHE A 58 -0.42 14.73 -10.82
C PHE A 58 -1.23 15.81 -11.55
N GLY A 59 -0.64 16.98 -11.83
CA GLY A 59 -1.28 18.00 -12.67
C GLY A 59 -1.29 17.57 -14.15
N PRO A 60 -2.22 18.08 -14.99
CA PRO A 60 -2.20 17.78 -16.42
C PRO A 60 -0.85 18.22 -17.00
N GLY A 61 -0.16 17.31 -17.68
CA GLY A 61 1.07 17.62 -18.42
C GLY A 61 0.83 18.70 -19.48
N PRO A 62 1.89 19.37 -19.96
CA PRO A 62 1.75 20.51 -20.87
C PRO A 62 1.06 20.09 -22.18
N ALA A 63 0.33 21.06 -22.74
CA ALA A 63 -0.44 20.96 -23.99
C ALA A 63 0.45 20.83 -25.23
#